data_AF-A0A851LH74-F1
#
_entry.id   AF-A0A851LH74-F1
#
_cell.length_a   1.000
_cell.length_b   1.000
_cell.length_c   1.000
_cell.angle_alpha   90.00
_cell.angle_beta   90.00
_cell.angle_gamma   90.00
#
_symmetry.space_group_name_H-M   'P 1'
#
loop_
_entity.id
_entity.type
_entity.pdbx_description
1 polymer ?
#
loop_
_entity_poly.entity_id
_entity_poly.type
_entity_poly.pdbx_seq_one_letter_code
_entity_poly.pdbx_strand_id
1 'polypeptide(L)'
;MQTCSALVLLLLAASSLPARCSPTQPSCLHFSELLPARLKELRIKFEEIKDYFQSRDDELSIQLLSPKLQDDFKGTFGCQSVSEMMQFYMEEVLPSAMRTSTQHQQSMGELGNLLLNLKIMMRRC
;
A
#
# COMPACT_ATOMS: atom_id res chain seq x y z
N MET A 1 36.69 -12.04 -42.69
CA MET A 1 35.93 -12.74 -41.63
C MET A 1 36.30 -12.30 -40.20
N GLN A 2 37.43 -11.61 -39.99
CA GLN A 2 37.95 -11.29 -38.66
C GLN A 2 37.39 -9.98 -38.05
N THR A 3 36.84 -9.08 -38.86
CA THR A 3 36.31 -7.77 -38.45
C THR A 3 34.91 -7.84 -37.81
N CYS A 4 34.07 -8.80 -38.22
CA CYS A 4 32.74 -9.01 -37.61
C CYS A 4 32.83 -9.52 -36.16
N SER A 5 33.84 -10.33 -35.84
CA SER A 5 34.01 -10.90 -34.49
C SER A 5 34.35 -9.80 -33.46
N ALA A 6 35.19 -8.82 -33.84
CA ALA A 6 35.54 -7.70 -32.98
C ALA A 6 34.35 -6.78 -32.66
N LEU A 7 33.47 -6.55 -33.63
CA LEU A 7 32.27 -5.72 -33.46
C LEU A 7 31.23 -6.39 -32.55
N VAL A 8 31.09 -7.72 -32.64
CA VAL A 8 30.21 -8.50 -31.76
C VAL A 8 30.73 -8.49 -30.31
N LEU A 9 32.04 -8.63 -30.12
CA LEU A 9 32.69 -8.55 -28.81
C LEU A 9 32.55 -7.16 -28.16
N LEU A 10 32.64 -6.08 -28.94
CA LEU A 10 32.44 -4.70 -28.47
C LEU A 10 30.98 -4.43 -28.04
N LEU A 11 30.01 -4.99 -28.76
CA LEU A 11 28.58 -4.86 -28.42
C LEU A 11 28.21 -5.66 -27.15
N LEU A 12 28.81 -6.84 -26.95
CA LEU A 12 28.63 -7.65 -25.74
C LEU A 12 29.22 -6.98 -24.48
N ALA A 13 30.35 -6.29 -24.62
CA ALA A 13 30.96 -5.54 -23.52
C ALA A 13 30.15 -4.28 -23.13
N ALA A 14 29.42 -3.67 -24.07
CA ALA A 14 28.51 -2.56 -23.78
C ALA A 14 27.23 -3.01 -23.03
N SER A 15 26.84 -4.28 -23.15
CA SER A 15 25.70 -4.85 -22.41
C SER A 15 26.01 -5.30 -20.98
N SER A 16 27.28 -5.31 -20.57
CA SER A 16 27.69 -5.60 -19.20
C SER A 16 27.88 -4.34 -18.36
N LEU A 17 26.98 -3.35 -18.49
CA LEU A 17 26.80 -2.47 -17.34
C LEU A 17 26.34 -3.38 -16.21
N PRO A 18 27.03 -3.44 -15.06
CA PRO A 18 26.40 -4.01 -13.88
C PRO A 18 25.08 -3.27 -13.78
N ALA A 19 23.97 -4.02 -13.74
CA ALA A 19 22.71 -3.46 -13.29
C ALA A 19 23.08 -2.82 -11.95
N ARG A 20 23.27 -1.50 -11.95
CA ARG A 20 23.54 -0.75 -10.75
C ARG A 20 22.22 -0.95 -10.02
N CYS A 21 22.18 -1.93 -9.12
CA CYS A 21 21.24 -1.96 -8.04
C CYS A 21 21.36 -0.56 -7.46
N SER A 22 20.42 0.32 -7.80
CA SER A 22 20.34 1.66 -7.25
C SER A 22 20.52 1.47 -5.75
N PRO A 23 21.44 2.19 -5.09
CA PRO A 23 21.62 2.02 -3.65
C PRO A 23 20.24 2.11 -3.03
N THR A 24 19.81 1.03 -2.37
CA THR A 24 18.53 0.98 -1.65
C THR A 24 18.45 2.28 -0.88
N GLN A 25 17.44 3.12 -1.16
CA GLN A 25 17.34 4.39 -0.43
C GLN A 25 17.47 4.05 1.05
N PRO A 26 18.31 4.76 1.83
CA PRO A 26 18.56 4.38 3.23
C PRO A 26 17.26 4.28 4.05
N SER A 27 16.19 4.95 3.61
CA SER A 27 14.83 4.87 4.14
C SER A 27 14.14 3.50 3.99
N CYS A 28 14.51 2.68 3.01
CA CYS A 28 13.89 1.38 2.72
C CYS A 28 14.63 0.20 3.35
N LEU A 29 15.81 0.42 3.94
CA LEU A 29 16.61 -0.63 4.58
C LEU A 29 15.85 -1.34 5.71
N HIS A 30 14.96 -0.62 6.41
CA HIS A 30 14.16 -1.15 7.52
C HIS A 30 12.69 -1.35 7.17
N PHE A 31 12.32 -1.30 5.89
CA PHE A 31 10.91 -1.36 5.49
C PHE A 31 10.21 -2.62 6.00
N SER A 32 10.83 -3.80 5.82
CA SER A 32 10.28 -5.08 6.27
C SER A 32 10.08 -5.15 7.79
N GLU A 33 10.92 -4.47 8.56
CA GLU A 33 10.85 -4.39 10.02
C GLU A 33 9.80 -3.39 10.50
N LEU A 34 9.64 -2.27 9.77
CA LEU A 34 8.71 -1.19 10.09
C LEU A 34 7.27 -1.50 9.67
N LEU A 35 7.07 -2.24 8.57
CA LEU A 35 5.73 -2.53 8.04
C LEU A 35 4.81 -3.21 9.08
N PRO A 36 5.22 -4.27 9.80
CA PRO A 36 4.40 -4.84 10.87
C PRO A 36 4.01 -3.83 11.97
N ALA A 37 4.92 -2.94 12.35
CA ALA A 37 4.65 -1.91 13.36
C ALA A 37 3.61 -0.90 12.87
N ARG A 38 3.71 -0.42 11.63
CA ARG A 38 2.71 0.48 11.02
C ARG A 38 1.33 -0.17 10.91
N LEU A 39 1.29 -1.44 10.53
CA LEU A 39 0.04 -2.19 10.50
C LEU A 39 -0.55 -2.42 11.90
N LYS A 40 0.29 -2.53 12.94
CA LYS A 40 -0.18 -2.60 14.34
C LYS A 40 -0.77 -1.26 14.80
N GLU A 41 -0.11 -0.14 14.50
CA GLU A 41 -0.62 1.21 14.78
C GLU A 41 -2.00 1.43 14.15
N LEU A 42 -2.16 1.08 12.88
CA LEU A 42 -3.44 1.14 12.17
C LEU A 42 -4.54 0.34 12.86
N ARG A 43 -4.24 -0.91 13.27
CA ARG A 43 -5.21 -1.78 13.95
C ARG A 43 -5.63 -1.21 15.30
N ILE A 44 -4.67 -0.76 16.11
CA ILE A 44 -4.96 -0.15 17.41
C ILE A 44 -5.85 1.08 17.22
N LYS A 45 -5.56 1.91 16.21
CA LYS A 45 -6.35 3.11 15.97
C LYS A 45 -7.76 2.81 15.49
N PHE A 46 -7.94 1.76 14.68
CA PHE A 46 -9.25 1.29 14.25
C PHE A 46 -10.12 0.81 15.42
N GLU A 47 -9.54 0.18 16.44
CA GLU A 47 -10.29 -0.29 17.62
C GLU A 47 -11.05 0.83 18.34
N GLU A 48 -10.54 2.07 18.32
CA GLU A 48 -11.21 3.23 18.94
C GLU A 48 -12.56 3.59 18.30
N ILE A 49 -12.75 3.24 17.01
CA ILE A 49 -13.96 3.60 16.25
C ILE A 49 -14.80 2.36 15.87
N LYS A 50 -14.26 1.16 16.08
CA LYS A 50 -14.85 -0.11 15.65
C LYS A 50 -16.28 -0.28 16.15
N ASP A 51 -16.51 -0.15 17.44
CA ASP A 51 -17.82 -0.40 18.06
C ASP A 51 -18.87 0.61 17.57
N TYR A 52 -18.47 1.86 17.32
CA TYR A 52 -19.35 2.89 16.77
C TYR A 52 -19.85 2.52 15.36
N PHE A 53 -18.98 2.00 14.49
CA PHE A 53 -19.35 1.63 13.12
C PHE A 53 -20.06 0.27 13.06
N GLN A 54 -19.63 -0.72 13.85
CA GLN A 54 -20.28 -2.03 13.90
C GLN A 54 -21.70 -1.96 14.47
N SER A 55 -21.97 -1.07 15.44
CA SER A 55 -23.32 -0.87 15.97
C SER A 55 -24.29 -0.16 15.01
N ARG A 56 -23.77 0.38 13.89
CA ARG A 56 -24.55 1.09 12.86
C ARG A 56 -24.67 0.31 11.56
N ASP A 57 -24.00 -0.83 11.46
CA ASP A 57 -24.08 -1.72 10.30
C ASP A 57 -25.23 -2.71 10.54
N ASP A 58 -26.36 -2.47 9.86
CA ASP A 58 -27.54 -3.32 9.89
C ASP A 58 -27.54 -4.38 8.78
N GLU A 59 -26.66 -4.25 7.78
CA GLU A 59 -26.58 -5.11 6.61
C GLU A 59 -25.56 -6.26 6.77
N LEU A 60 -25.68 -7.00 7.87
CA LEU A 60 -24.74 -8.08 8.24
C LEU A 60 -24.74 -9.29 7.28
N SER A 61 -25.70 -9.35 6.35
CA SER A 61 -25.77 -10.41 5.34
C SER A 61 -24.84 -10.17 4.14
N ILE A 62 -24.31 -8.95 4.01
CA ILE A 62 -23.50 -8.54 2.86
C ILE A 62 -22.04 -8.43 3.28
N GLN A 63 -21.18 -9.21 2.63
CA GLN A 63 -19.73 -9.02 2.76
C GLN A 63 -19.24 -8.04 1.69
N LEU A 64 -19.11 -6.76 2.05
CA LEU A 64 -18.62 -5.73 1.12
C LEU A 64 -17.21 -6.04 0.59
N LEU A 65 -16.28 -6.39 1.49
CA LEU A 65 -14.93 -6.83 1.14
C LEU A 65 -14.88 -8.36 1.04
N SER A 66 -15.21 -8.88 -0.14
CA SER A 66 -15.28 -10.33 -0.40
C SER A 66 -13.90 -11.00 -0.54
N PRO A 67 -13.80 -12.34 -0.43
CA PRO A 67 -12.55 -13.07 -0.65
C PRO A 67 -11.93 -12.81 -2.03
N LYS A 68 -12.75 -12.49 -3.04
CA LYS A 68 -12.29 -12.17 -4.39
C LYS A 68 -11.32 -10.98 -4.42
N LEU A 69 -11.53 -9.98 -3.57
CA LEU A 69 -10.63 -8.83 -3.45
C LEU A 69 -9.22 -9.26 -2.99
N GLN A 70 -9.14 -10.25 -2.10
CA GLN A 70 -7.85 -10.79 -1.68
C GLN A 70 -7.14 -11.50 -2.82
N ASP A 71 -7.87 -12.24 -3.66
CA ASP A 71 -7.30 -12.87 -4.85
C ASP A 71 -6.78 -11.81 -5.83
N ASP A 72 -7.50 -10.69 -5.98
CA ASP A 72 -7.07 -9.57 -6.82
C ASP A 72 -5.79 -8.92 -6.28
N PHE A 73 -5.63 -8.80 -4.96
CA PHE A 73 -4.39 -8.31 -4.33
C PHE A 73 -3.18 -9.23 -4.58
N LYS A 74 -3.40 -10.53 -4.79
CA LYS A 74 -2.34 -11.51 -5.08
C LYS A 74 -2.10 -11.70 -6.58
N GLY A 75 -2.99 -11.19 -7.42
CA GLY A 75 -2.94 -11.33 -8.87
C GLY A 75 -1.92 -10.40 -9.53
N THR A 76 -1.87 -10.47 -10.87
CA THR A 76 -0.97 -9.66 -11.71
C THR A 76 -1.14 -8.15 -11.50
N PHE A 77 -2.35 -7.71 -11.13
CA PHE A 77 -2.67 -6.30 -10.87
C PHE A 77 -2.70 -5.95 -9.37
N GLY A 78 -2.14 -6.79 -8.50
CA GLY A 78 -2.25 -6.63 -7.05
C GLY A 78 -1.78 -5.27 -6.51
N CYS A 79 -0.70 -4.71 -7.08
CA CYS A 79 -0.23 -3.38 -6.71
C CYS A 79 -1.27 -2.28 -7.01
N GLN A 80 -1.92 -2.35 -8.18
CA GLN A 80 -2.97 -1.42 -8.57
C GLN A 80 -4.20 -1.59 -7.66
N SER A 81 -4.65 -2.82 -7.47
CA SER A 81 -5.81 -3.13 -6.62
C SER A 81 -5.62 -2.63 -5.18
N VAL A 82 -4.43 -2.81 -4.59
CA VAL A 82 -4.12 -2.29 -3.25
C VAL A 82 -4.10 -0.75 -3.26
N SER A 83 -3.46 -0.13 -4.26
CA SER A 83 -3.38 1.32 -4.37
C SER A 83 -4.76 1.98 -4.50
N GLU A 84 -5.65 1.38 -5.31
CA GLU A 84 -7.03 1.81 -5.51
C GLU A 84 -7.85 1.63 -4.22
N MET A 85 -7.72 0.51 -3.53
CA MET A 85 -8.42 0.30 -2.25
C MET A 85 -8.00 1.31 -1.19
N MET A 86 -6.69 1.57 -1.06
CA MET A 86 -6.19 2.59 -0.13
C MET A 86 -6.73 3.98 -0.51
N GLN A 87 -6.79 4.30 -1.81
CA GLN A 87 -7.33 5.56 -2.31
C GLN A 87 -8.81 5.72 -2.00
N PHE A 88 -9.63 4.70 -2.29
CA PHE A 88 -11.06 4.70 -1.99
C PHE A 88 -11.34 4.98 -0.51
N TYR A 89 -10.61 4.34 0.40
CA TYR A 89 -10.80 4.60 1.83
C TYR A 89 -10.42 6.04 2.23
N MET A 90 -9.35 6.60 1.66
CA MET A 90 -8.89 7.95 2.00
C MET A 90 -9.74 9.06 1.36
N GLU A 91 -10.24 8.86 0.15
CA GLU A 91 -10.92 9.90 -0.63
C GLU A 91 -12.45 9.83 -0.50
N GLU A 92 -13.01 8.63 -0.29
CA GLU A 92 -14.47 8.42 -0.26
C GLU A 92 -14.95 8.03 1.14
N VAL A 93 -14.42 6.94 1.71
CA VAL A 93 -14.98 6.34 2.92
C VAL A 93 -14.73 7.19 4.16
N LEU A 94 -13.47 7.47 4.50
CA LEU A 94 -13.12 8.23 5.71
C LEU A 94 -13.67 9.66 5.67
N PRO A 95 -13.60 10.42 4.56
CA PRO A 95 -14.21 11.74 4.47
C PRO A 95 -15.71 11.72 4.70
N SER A 96 -16.40 10.69 4.21
CA SER A 96 -17.84 10.55 4.43
C SER A 96 -18.17 10.15 5.87
N ALA A 97 -17.43 9.20 6.44
CA ALA A 97 -17.59 8.74 7.81
C ALA A 97 -17.33 9.87 8.83
N MET A 98 -16.35 10.75 8.57
CA MET A 98 -16.07 11.90 9.45
C MET A 98 -17.25 12.86 9.59
N ARG A 99 -18.17 12.90 8.62
CA ARG A 99 -19.39 13.73 8.69
C ARG A 99 -20.48 13.13 9.57
N THR A 100 -20.40 11.84 9.92
CA THR A 100 -21.47 11.13 10.67
C THR A 100 -21.29 11.17 12.19
N SER A 101 -20.11 11.57 12.68
CA SER A 101 -19.77 11.54 14.11
C SER A 101 -18.75 12.59 14.50
N THR A 102 -19.17 13.64 15.20
CA THR A 102 -18.25 14.63 15.76
C THR A 102 -17.34 14.03 16.83
N GLN A 103 -17.85 13.11 17.65
CA GLN A 103 -17.08 12.43 18.71
C GLN A 103 -15.91 11.60 18.14
N HIS A 104 -16.09 10.96 16.98
CA HIS A 104 -15.09 10.05 16.40
C HIS A 104 -14.30 10.70 15.25
N GLN A 105 -14.58 11.96 14.93
CA GLN A 105 -13.97 12.70 13.83
C GLN A 105 -12.45 12.73 13.93
N GLN A 106 -11.92 12.99 15.13
CA GLN A 106 -10.47 13.01 15.36
C GLN A 106 -9.85 11.63 15.13
N SER A 107 -10.39 10.57 15.72
CA SER A 107 -9.87 9.21 15.57
C SER A 107 -9.90 8.75 14.11
N MET A 108 -10.94 9.10 13.34
CA MET A 108 -11.02 8.84 11.90
C MET A 108 -9.97 9.60 11.10
N GLY A 109 -9.75 10.88 11.41
CA GLY A 109 -8.72 11.69 10.76
C GLY A 109 -7.31 11.14 11.02
N GLU A 110 -7.02 10.75 12.26
CA GLU A 110 -5.76 10.11 12.64
C GLU A 110 -5.58 8.74 11.97
N LEU A 111 -6.64 7.93 11.87
CA LEU A 111 -6.63 6.67 11.12
C LEU A 111 -6.29 6.90 9.64
N GLY A 112 -6.89 7.93 9.02
CA GLY A 112 -6.58 8.33 7.65
C GLY A 112 -5.11 8.74 7.46
N ASN A 113 -4.56 9.51 8.40
CA ASN A 113 -3.14 9.89 8.37
C ASN A 113 -2.21 8.68 8.48
N LEU A 114 -2.51 7.70 9.34
CA LEU A 114 -1.76 6.46 9.43
C LEU A 114 -1.79 5.67 8.11
N LEU A 115 -2.95 5.62 7.44
CA LEU A 115 -3.12 4.93 6.17
C LEU A 115 -2.34 5.63 5.04
N LEU A 116 -2.39 6.96 5.01
CA LEU A 116 -1.63 7.77 4.06
C LEU A 116 -0.11 7.57 4.25
N ASN A 117 0.36 7.59 5.50
CA ASN A 117 1.77 7.34 5.82
C ASN A 117 2.22 5.95 5.37
N LEU A 118 1.37 4.93 5.54
CA LEU A 118 1.64 3.58 5.04
C LEU A 118 1.74 3.57 3.50
N LYS A 119 0.80 4.23 2.80
CA LYS A 119 0.81 4.33 1.33
C LYS A 119 2.07 5.03 0.80
N ILE A 120 2.56 6.05 1.50
CA ILE A 120 3.79 6.78 1.16
C ILE A 120 5.05 5.95 1.46
N MET A 121 5.02 5.09 2.48
CA MET A 121 6.11 4.20 2.85
C MET A 121 6.28 3.02 1.88
N MET A 122 5.19 2.31 1.57
CA MET A 122 5.03 1.58 0.30
C MET A 122 5.19 2.60 -0.84
N ARG A 123 5.16 2.35 -2.14
CA ARG A 123 5.46 3.39 -3.19
C ARG A 123 6.89 3.95 -3.15
N ARG A 124 7.40 4.48 -2.02
CA ARG A 124 8.81 4.87 -1.87
C ARG A 124 9.70 3.63 -1.79
N CYS A 125 9.20 2.63 -1.06
CA CYS A 125 9.69 1.26 -1.01
C CYS A 125 8.62 0.36 -1.68
#